data_AF-A0A0M0T580-F1
#
_entry.id   AF-A0A0M0T580-F1
#
_cell.length_a   1.000
_cell.length_b   1.000
_cell.length_c   1.000
_cell.angle_alpha   90.00
_cell.angle_beta   90.00
_cell.angle_gamma   90.00
#
_symmetry.space_group_name_H-M   'P 1'
#
loop_
_entity.id
_entity.type
_entity.pdbx_description
1 polymer ?
#
loop_
_entity_poly.entity_id
_entity_poly.type
_entity_poly.pdbx_seq_one_letter_code
_entity_poly.pdbx_strand_id
1 'polypeptide(L)'
;MITVYQYIHDKMIKDREKMRNYLLGPLDDDFPKEYKPIRDLYYNGSDEGKAFVERMIIKTADNILFSQLEKMDRLRFLENGKDMFSMLLNPKEYHGSGVFVPENLSFCSIMKELLEEEKNNSTSPFVY
;
A
#
# COMPACT_ATOMS: atom_id res chain seq x y z
N MET A 1 10.31 11.31 15.72
CA MET A 1 9.22 10.34 16.01
C MET A 1 8.13 10.58 14.98
N ILE A 2 7.73 9.56 14.23
CA ILE A 2 6.64 9.67 13.26
C ILE A 2 5.38 8.99 13.81
N THR A 3 4.22 9.44 13.39
CA THR A 3 2.96 8.78 13.75
C THR A 3 2.79 7.51 12.93
N VAL A 4 2.11 6.53 13.51
CA VAL A 4 1.68 5.32 12.79
C VAL A 4 0.76 5.63 11.60
N TYR A 5 0.01 6.73 11.64
CA TYR A 5 -0.75 7.25 10.49
C TYR A 5 0.16 7.58 9.31
N GLN A 6 1.20 8.39 9.54
CA GLN A 6 2.17 8.74 8.49
C GLN A 6 2.86 7.49 7.95
N TYR A 7 3.23 6.57 8.84
CA TYR A 7 3.88 5.31 8.44
C TYR A 7 3.01 4.48 7.49
N ILE A 8 1.74 4.26 7.82
CA ILE A 8 0.83 3.46 6.98
C ILE A 8 0.57 4.15 5.65
N HIS A 9 0.34 5.46 5.67
CA HIS A 9 0.14 6.25 4.45
C HIS A 9 1.35 6.14 3.50
N ASP A 10 2.57 6.33 4.01
CA ASP A 10 3.79 6.18 3.21
C ASP A 10 3.93 4.76 2.65
N LYS A 11 3.52 3.76 3.44
CA LYS A 11 3.56 2.35 3.02
C LYS A 11 2.57 2.05 1.90
N MET A 12 1.36 2.62 1.97
CA MET A 12 0.35 2.53 0.90
C MET A 12 0.92 3.05 -0.42
N ILE A 13 1.49 4.27 -0.41
CA ILE A 13 2.07 4.88 -1.61
C ILE A 13 3.19 4.00 -2.18
N LYS A 14 4.14 3.58 -1.35
CA LYS A 14 5.29 2.77 -1.78
C LYS A 14 4.88 1.42 -2.36
N ASP A 15 3.89 0.74 -1.77
CA ASP A 15 3.47 -0.57 -2.26
C ASP A 15 2.66 -0.46 -3.56
N ARG A 16 1.86 0.60 -3.72
CA ARG A 16 1.19 0.94 -4.99
C ARG A 16 2.23 1.23 -6.08
N GLU A 17 3.24 2.05 -5.81
CA GLU A 17 4.32 2.36 -6.75
C GLU A 17 5.14 1.12 -7.13
N LYS A 18 5.49 0.27 -6.16
CA LYS A 18 6.20 -1.00 -6.43
C LYS A 18 5.39 -1.90 -7.34
N MET A 19 4.10 -2.04 -7.06
CA MET A 19 3.22 -2.87 -7.88
C MET A 19 3.04 -2.29 -9.28
N ARG A 20 2.93 -0.96 -9.40
CA ARG A 20 2.92 -0.25 -10.67
C ARG A 20 4.21 -0.52 -11.46
N ASN A 21 5.37 -0.31 -10.86
CA ASN A 21 6.67 -0.51 -11.51
C ASN A 21 6.90 -1.98 -11.89
N TYR A 22 6.40 -2.92 -11.10
CA TYR A 22 6.46 -4.34 -11.44
C TYR A 22 5.58 -4.67 -12.66
N LEU A 23 4.33 -4.22 -12.67
CA LEU A 23 3.37 -4.57 -13.74
C LEU A 23 3.58 -3.76 -15.02
N LEU A 24 3.95 -2.48 -14.87
CA LEU A 24 4.03 -1.47 -15.94
C LEU A 24 5.45 -0.91 -16.09
N GLY A 25 6.46 -1.65 -15.64
CA GLY A 25 7.85 -1.33 -15.90
C GLY A 25 8.20 -1.45 -17.38
N PRO A 26 9.47 -1.39 -17.78
CA PRO A 26 9.90 -1.59 -19.17
C PRO A 26 9.33 -2.88 -19.78
N LEU A 27 9.06 -2.88 -21.08
CA LEU A 27 8.65 -4.07 -21.82
C LEU A 27 9.86 -4.98 -21.94
N ASP A 28 9.97 -5.92 -21.00
CA ASP A 28 11.01 -6.94 -20.99
C ASP A 28 10.42 -8.25 -21.52
N ASP A 29 11.14 -8.95 -22.39
CA ASP A 29 10.66 -10.14 -23.09
C ASP A 29 10.40 -11.32 -22.13
N ASP A 30 11.10 -11.31 -20.98
CA ASP A 30 11.00 -12.31 -19.92
C ASP A 30 9.83 -12.07 -18.93
N PHE A 31 8.94 -11.10 -19.22
CA PHE A 31 7.81 -10.81 -18.34
C PHE A 31 6.81 -11.98 -18.27
N PRO A 32 6.28 -12.34 -17.07
CA PRO A 32 5.41 -13.49 -16.93
C PRO A 32 4.18 -13.42 -17.85
N LYS A 33 3.95 -14.50 -18.61
CA LYS A 33 2.89 -14.57 -19.64
C LYS A 33 1.50 -14.24 -19.10
N GLU A 34 1.23 -14.59 -17.85
CA GLU A 34 -0.02 -14.32 -17.14
C GLU A 34 -0.36 -12.83 -17.01
N TYR A 35 0.64 -11.95 -17.00
CA TYR A 35 0.45 -10.51 -16.86
C TYR A 35 0.53 -9.76 -18.20
N LYS A 36 0.87 -10.43 -19.31
CA LYS A 36 0.89 -9.82 -20.65
C LYS A 36 -0.45 -9.16 -21.02
N PRO A 37 -1.62 -9.79 -20.78
CA PRO A 37 -2.90 -9.15 -21.09
C PRO A 37 -3.14 -7.83 -20.35
N ILE A 38 -2.66 -7.72 -19.11
CA ILE A 38 -2.79 -6.50 -18.30
C ILE A 38 -1.94 -5.37 -18.91
N ARG A 39 -0.72 -5.71 -19.34
CA ARG A 39 0.20 -4.77 -20.00
C ARG A 39 -0.34 -4.32 -21.35
N ASP A 40 -0.86 -5.24 -22.15
CA ASP A 40 -1.48 -4.92 -23.43
C ASP A 40 -2.68 -3.97 -23.23
N LEU A 41 -3.51 -4.22 -22.21
CA LEU A 41 -4.62 -3.35 -21.87
C LEU A 41 -4.17 -1.94 -21.44
N TYR A 42 -3.00 -1.81 -20.81
CA TYR A 42 -2.45 -0.52 -20.40
C TYR A 42 -1.78 0.24 -21.55
N TYR A 43 -0.87 -0.40 -22.30
CA TYR A 43 -0.10 0.29 -23.33
C TYR A 43 -0.85 0.45 -24.66
N ASN A 44 -1.68 -0.54 -25.01
CA ASN A 44 -2.37 -0.60 -26.30
C ASN A 44 -3.89 -0.42 -26.19
N GLY A 45 -4.43 -0.38 -24.96
CA GLY A 45 -5.87 -0.23 -24.72
C GLY A 45 -6.36 1.22 -24.74
N SER A 46 -7.68 1.37 -24.60
CA SER A 46 -8.34 2.67 -24.45
C SER A 46 -7.99 3.34 -23.12
N ASP A 47 -8.33 4.61 -22.97
CA ASP A 47 -8.16 5.34 -21.70
C ASP A 47 -8.95 4.69 -20.56
N GLU A 48 -10.11 4.11 -20.86
CA GLU A 48 -10.88 3.30 -19.90
C GLU A 48 -10.12 2.03 -19.47
N GLY A 49 -9.42 1.39 -20.41
CA GLY A 49 -8.56 0.23 -20.15
C GLY A 49 -7.37 0.59 -19.26
N LYS A 50 -6.71 1.71 -19.55
CA LYS A 50 -5.63 2.25 -18.70
C LYS A 50 -6.11 2.55 -17.29
N ALA A 51 -7.22 3.27 -17.17
CA ALA A 51 -7.81 3.60 -15.88
C ALA A 51 -8.25 2.35 -15.10
N PHE A 52 -8.72 1.31 -15.80
CA PHE A 52 -9.03 0.02 -15.18
C PHE A 52 -7.79 -0.64 -14.59
N VAL A 53 -6.69 -0.71 -15.35
CA VAL A 53 -5.42 -1.30 -14.87
C VAL A 53 -4.87 -0.52 -13.68
N GLU A 54 -4.92 0.81 -13.70
CA GLU A 54 -4.48 1.64 -12.57
C GLU A 54 -5.31 1.37 -11.30
N ARG A 55 -6.64 1.32 -11.41
CA ARG A 55 -7.50 0.95 -10.28
C ARG A 55 -7.23 -0.47 -9.77
N MET A 56 -6.93 -1.40 -10.68
CA MET A 56 -6.56 -2.77 -10.31
C MET A 56 -5.26 -2.81 -9.51
N ILE A 57 -4.24 -2.05 -9.93
CA ILE A 57 -2.95 -1.94 -9.23
C ILE A 57 -3.17 -1.41 -7.82
N ILE A 58 -3.87 -0.27 -7.69
CA ILE A 58 -4.15 0.36 -6.40
C ILE A 58 -4.86 -0.62 -5.46
N LYS A 59 -5.98 -1.20 -5.94
CA LYS A 59 -6.78 -2.13 -5.14
C LYS A 59 -5.98 -3.36 -4.71
N THR A 60 -5.13 -3.88 -5.57
CA THR A 60 -4.37 -5.10 -5.26
C THR A 60 -3.26 -4.81 -4.26
N ALA A 61 -2.52 -3.72 -4.44
CA ALA A 61 -1.50 -3.28 -3.49
C ALA A 61 -2.11 -3.03 -2.10
N ASP A 62 -3.26 -2.34 -2.05
CA ASP A 62 -3.96 -2.05 -0.80
C ASP A 62 -4.44 -3.33 -0.12
N ASN A 63 -4.99 -4.30 -0.85
CA ASN A 63 -5.42 -5.58 -0.27
C ASN A 63 -4.25 -6.39 0.31
N ILE A 64 -3.10 -6.38 -0.37
CA ILE A 64 -1.88 -7.06 0.11
C ILE A 64 -1.42 -6.41 1.41
N LEU A 65 -1.33 -5.09 1.45
CA LEU A 65 -0.94 -4.35 2.64
C LEU A 65 -1.93 -4.58 3.78
N PHE A 66 -3.23 -4.50 3.51
CA PHE A 66 -4.28 -4.74 4.51
C PHE A 66 -4.15 -6.14 5.14
N SER A 67 -3.89 -7.18 4.35
CA SER A 67 -3.66 -8.54 4.87
C SER A 67 -2.41 -8.64 5.76
N GLN A 68 -1.36 -7.88 5.44
CA GLN A 68 -0.16 -7.80 6.29
C GLN A 68 -0.46 -7.09 7.61
N LEU A 69 -1.16 -5.95 7.56
CA LEU A 69 -1.56 -5.20 8.73
C LEU A 69 -2.50 -6.01 9.63
N GLU A 70 -3.42 -6.79 9.05
CA GLU A 70 -4.32 -7.66 9.81
C GLU A 70 -3.54 -8.71 10.61
N LYS A 71 -2.51 -9.32 10.01
CA LYS A 71 -1.62 -10.25 10.71
C LYS A 71 -0.89 -9.54 11.86
N MET A 72 -0.42 -8.32 11.64
CA MET A 72 0.26 -7.53 12.67
C MET A 72 -0.67 -7.18 13.83
N ASP A 73 -1.90 -6.73 13.56
CA ASP A 73 -2.90 -6.43 14.59
C ASP A 73 -3.22 -7.67 15.44
N ARG A 74 -3.40 -8.84 14.80
CA ARG A 74 -3.64 -10.11 15.51
C ARG A 74 -2.46 -10.51 16.40
N LEU A 75 -1.23 -10.39 15.89
CA LEU A 75 -0.02 -10.70 16.68
C LEU A 75 0.10 -9.77 17.89
N ARG A 76 -0.15 -8.47 17.72
CA ARG A 76 -0.10 -7.50 18.81
C ARG A 76 -1.13 -7.80 19.91
N PHE A 77 -2.32 -8.23 19.52
CA PHE A 77 -3.36 -8.66 20.46
C PHE A 77 -2.92 -9.88 21.29
N LEU A 78 -2.34 -10.89 20.64
CA LEU A 78 -1.88 -12.12 21.31
C LEU A 78 -0.74 -11.88 22.31
N GLU A 79 0.12 -10.90 22.06
CA GLU A 79 1.24 -10.57 22.94
C GLU A 79 0.91 -9.56 24.04
N ASN A 80 -0.38 -9.24 24.22
CA ASN A 80 -0.85 -8.25 25.17
C ASN A 80 -0.13 -6.89 25.03
N GLY A 81 0.13 -6.48 23.78
CA GLY A 81 0.79 -5.21 23.47
C GLY A 81 2.28 -5.13 23.84
N LYS A 82 2.95 -6.23 24.23
CA LYS A 82 4.41 -6.21 24.43
C LYS A 82 5.13 -5.79 23.14
N ASP A 83 6.17 -4.99 23.32
CA ASP A 83 6.80 -4.17 22.28
C ASP A 83 7.67 -5.00 21.31
N MET A 84 7.06 -5.94 20.58
CA MET A 84 7.71 -6.75 19.54
C MET A 84 8.07 -5.93 18.29
N PHE A 85 7.63 -4.67 18.21
CA PHE A 85 7.63 -3.90 16.98
C PHE A 85 8.75 -2.87 16.85
N SER A 86 9.55 -2.64 17.90
CA SER A 86 10.75 -1.80 17.78
C SER A 86 11.73 -2.29 16.69
N MET A 87 11.69 -3.57 16.30
CA MET A 87 12.47 -4.11 15.17
C MET A 87 11.79 -3.96 13.79
N LEU A 88 10.45 -4.00 13.71
CA LEU A 88 9.68 -3.94 12.45
C LEU A 88 9.29 -2.50 12.05
N LEU A 89 9.15 -1.62 13.05
CA LEU A 89 8.70 -0.23 12.92
C LEU A 89 9.83 0.80 13.15
N ASN A 90 11.08 0.35 13.03
CA ASN A 90 12.23 1.22 12.83
C ASN A 90 12.79 1.05 11.41
N PRO A 91 12.05 1.41 10.34
CA PRO A 91 12.63 1.45 9.01
C PRO A 91 13.87 2.36 9.03
N LYS A 92 14.96 1.89 8.43
CA LYS A 92 16.17 2.71 8.22
C LYS A 92 15.85 4.05 7.56
N GLU A 93 14.79 4.08 6.78
CA GLU A 93 14.24 5.24 6.05
C GLU A 93 13.85 6.42 6.97
N TYR A 94 13.55 6.17 8.25
CA TYR A 94 13.20 7.25 9.19
C TYR A 94 14.37 7.70 10.08
N HIS A 95 15.63 7.35 9.73
CA HIS A 95 16.86 7.88 10.34
C HIS A 95 16.84 7.96 11.88
N GLY A 96 16.39 6.88 12.54
CA GLY A 96 16.34 6.80 14.00
C GLY A 96 15.11 7.44 14.66
N SER A 97 14.20 8.03 13.89
CA SER A 97 12.83 8.30 14.35
C SER A 97 12.02 7.01 14.33
N GLY A 98 11.76 6.45 15.51
CA GLY A 98 10.82 5.34 15.63
C GLY A 98 9.39 5.76 15.31
N VAL A 99 8.58 4.78 14.90
CA VAL A 99 7.13 4.93 14.77
C VAL A 99 6.50 4.79 16.15
N PHE A 100 5.76 5.80 16.58
CA PHE A 100 4.96 5.69 17.79
C PHE A 100 3.62 5.03 17.46
N VAL A 101 3.35 3.91 18.13
CA VAL A 101 2.09 3.16 18.01
C VAL A 101 1.37 3.16 19.35
N PRO A 102 0.19 3.79 19.46
CA PRO A 102 -0.64 3.68 20.66
C PRO A 102 -1.11 2.24 20.87
N GLU A 103 -1.18 1.79 22.13
CA GLU A 103 -1.52 0.39 22.50
C GLU A 103 -2.86 -0.09 21.92
N ASN A 104 -3.84 0.80 21.82
CA ASN A 104 -5.22 0.46 21.42
C ASN A 104 -5.56 0.75 19.95
N LEU A 105 -4.56 1.05 19.11
CA LEU A 105 -4.81 1.55 17.76
C LEU A 105 -4.59 0.48 16.69
N SER A 106 -5.64 0.00 16.02
CA SER A 106 -5.51 -1.00 14.94
C SER A 106 -4.90 -0.38 13.69
N PHE A 107 -3.88 -1.03 13.12
CA PHE A 107 -3.30 -0.63 11.83
C PHE A 107 -4.34 -0.73 10.70
N CYS A 108 -5.20 -1.76 10.74
CA CYS A 108 -6.30 -1.90 9.78
C CYS A 108 -7.32 -0.77 9.87
N SER A 109 -7.64 -0.26 11.06
CA SER A 109 -8.56 0.88 11.22
C SER A 109 -7.99 2.13 10.60
N ILE A 110 -6.71 2.44 10.85
CA ILE A 110 -6.03 3.60 10.24
C ILE A 110 -6.05 3.49 8.71
N MET A 111 -5.74 2.32 8.16
CA MET A 111 -5.74 2.16 6.71
C MET A 111 -7.14 2.40 6.11
N LYS A 112 -8.21 1.95 6.78
CA LYS A 112 -9.59 2.22 6.35
C LYS A 112 -9.92 3.71 6.38
N GLU A 113 -9.54 4.41 7.45
CA GLU A 113 -9.70 5.87 7.56
C GLU A 113 -9.01 6.59 6.40
N LEU A 114 -7.75 6.24 6.11
CA LEU A 114 -6.99 6.81 5.00
C LEU A 114 -7.66 6.55 3.63
N LEU A 115 -8.17 5.34 3.41
CA LEU A 115 -8.89 5.01 2.16
C LEU A 115 -10.21 5.77 2.03
N GLU A 116 -10.93 5.96 3.14
CA GLU A 116 -12.16 6.77 3.16
C GLU A 116 -11.86 8.24 2.90
N GLU A 117 -10.78 8.78 3.47
CA GLU A 117 -10.30 10.13 3.19
C GLU A 117 -9.92 10.31 1.71
N GLU A 118 -9.18 9.38 1.10
CA GLU A 118 -8.86 9.41 -0.34
C GLU A 118 -10.14 9.43 -1.20
N LYS A 119 -11.14 8.61 -0.84
CA LYS A 119 -12.42 8.53 -1.54
C LYS A 119 -13.27 9.80 -1.37
N ASN A 120 -13.27 10.40 -0.19
CA ASN A 120 -14.03 11.62 0.07
C ASN A 120 -13.34 12.85 -0.55
N ASN A 121 -12.01 12.82 -0.63
CA ASN A 121 -11.20 13.85 -1.27
C ASN A 121 -11.09 13.69 -2.79
N SER A 122 -11.83 12.78 -3.43
CA SER A 122 -11.94 12.68 -4.88
C SER A 122 -12.76 13.83 -5.50
N THR A 123 -12.41 15.05 -5.11
CA THR A 123 -12.28 16.24 -5.95
C THR A 123 -10.79 16.69 -5.96
N SER A 124 -9.84 15.76 -6.15
CA SER A 124 -8.38 16.03 -6.11
C SER A 124 -7.58 14.95 -6.87
N PRO A 125 -6.35 15.20 -7.35
CA PRO A 125 -5.99 15.49 -8.74
C PRO A 125 -5.18 14.35 -9.36
N PHE A 126 -5.57 13.10 -9.14
CA PHE A 126 -5.01 11.97 -9.90
C PHE A 126 -5.81 11.76 -11.18
N VAL A 127 -5.81 12.80 -12.01
CA VAL A 127 -6.12 12.71 -13.44
C VAL A 127 -4.77 12.55 -14.15
N TYR A 128 -4.53 11.35 -14.67
CA TYR A 128 -3.58 11.15 -15.77
C TYR A 128 -4.39 10.72 -16.98
#